data_AF-A0A536GAR5-F1
#
_entry.id   AF-A0A536GAR5-F1
#
_cell.length_a   1.000
_cell.length_b   1.000
_cell.length_c   1.000
_cell.angle_alpha   90.00
_cell.angle_beta   90.00
_cell.angle_gamma   90.00
#
_symmetry.space_group_name_H-M   'P 1'
#
loop_
_entity.id
_entity.type
_entity.pdbx_description
1 polymer ?
#
loop_
_entity_poly.entity_id
_entity_poly.type
_entity_poly.pdbx_seq_one_letter_code
_entity_poly.pdbx_strand_id
1 'polypeptide(L)' 'MKSPIGARPEIRATVESLGFRKMNQTRELPDNPAVRGMLRRVNFLVAVDGEPWERPERSRYKIWRARSTKKHHRGH' A
#
# COMPACT_ATOMS: atom_id res chain seq x y z
N MET A 1 8.34 7.21 0.40
CA MET A 1 6.89 6.96 0.57
C MET A 1 6.24 6.72 -0.79
N LYS A 2 5.24 5.85 -0.90
CA LYS A 2 4.55 5.51 -2.16
C LYS A 2 3.03 5.68 -2.04
N SER A 3 2.37 5.94 -3.16
CA SER A 3 0.91 6.05 -3.20
C SER A 3 0.20 4.69 -3.07
N PRO A 4 -0.90 4.60 -2.29
CA PRO A 4 -1.70 3.37 -2.16
C PRO A 4 -2.60 3.07 -3.37
N ILE A 5 -2.71 3.97 -4.36
CA ILE A 5 -3.66 3.84 -5.50
C ILE A 5 -3.46 2.54 -6.29
N GLY A 6 -2.22 2.08 -6.44
CA GLY A 6 -1.88 0.85 -7.17
C GLY A 6 -1.75 -0.40 -6.29
N ALA A 7 -2.05 -0.29 -5.00
CA ALA A 7 -1.97 -1.41 -4.05
C ALA A 7 -3.27 -2.23 -4.05
N ARG A 8 -3.21 -3.45 -3.52
CA ARG A 8 -4.40 -4.28 -3.32
C ARG A 8 -5.43 -3.57 -2.43
N PRO A 9 -6.75 -3.80 -2.64
CA PRO A 9 -7.80 -3.16 -1.85
C PRO A 9 -7.62 -3.29 -0.33
N GLU A 10 -7.15 -4.45 0.14
CA GLU A 10 -6.88 -4.72 1.57
C GLU A 10 -5.82 -3.78 2.17
N ILE A 11 -4.77 -3.48 1.40
CA ILE A 11 -3.71 -2.57 1.84
C ILE A 11 -4.21 -1.14 1.85
N ARG A 12 -4.96 -0.75 0.82
CA ARG A 12 -5.59 0.56 0.77
C ARG A 12 -6.54 0.78 1.95
N ALA A 13 -7.37 -0.22 2.27
CA ALA A 13 -8.24 -0.18 3.45
C ALA A 13 -7.43 -0.03 4.74
N THR A 14 -6.31 -0.75 4.88
CA THR A 14 -5.43 -0.64 6.05
C THR A 14 -4.87 0.79 6.20
N VAL A 15 -4.42 1.40 5.11
CA VAL A 15 -3.90 2.78 5.11
C VAL A 15 -5.01 3.79 5.45
N GLU A 16 -6.22 3.59 4.93
CA GLU A 16 -7.39 4.42 5.24
C GLU A 16 -7.85 4.25 6.71
N SER A 17 -7.77 3.04 7.27
CA SER A 17 -8.10 2.75 8.69
C SER A 17 -7.11 3.40 9.66
N LEU A 18 -5.83 3.49 9.29
CA LEU A 18 -4.85 4.29 10.03
C LEU A 18 -5.13 5.81 9.93
N GLY A 19 -6.05 6.19 9.03
CA GLY A 19 -6.54 7.56 8.85
C GLY A 19 -5.66 8.44 7.97
N PHE A 20 -4.82 7.82 7.13
CA PHE A 20 -4.11 8.54 6.08
C PHE A 20 -5.05 8.76 4.90
N ARG A 21 -5.37 10.04 4.61
CA ARG A 21 -6.27 10.42 3.51
C ARG A 21 -5.54 11.10 2.35
N LYS A 22 -4.39 11.72 2.62
CA LYS A 22 -3.58 12.44 1.63
C LYS A 22 -2.14 11.91 1.65
N MET A 23 -1.41 12.17 0.56
CA MET A 23 0.02 11.87 0.48
C MET A 23 0.81 12.76 1.46
N ASN A 24 1.92 12.23 2.00
CA ASN A 24 2.84 12.92 2.91
C ASN A 24 2.19 13.46 4.19
N GLN A 25 1.07 12.87 4.61
CA GLN A 25 0.46 13.18 5.90
C GLN A 25 1.21 12.44 7.01
N THR A 26 1.60 13.17 8.06
CA THR A 26 2.15 12.58 9.28
C THR A 26 1.05 12.51 10.33
N ARG A 27 1.02 11.43 11.12
CA ARG A 27 0.05 11.25 12.19
C ARG A 27 0.66 10.42 13.32
N GLU A 28 0.47 10.88 14.54
CA GLU A 28 0.84 10.12 15.74
C GLU A 28 -0.25 9.09 16.03
N LEU A 29 0.17 7.86 16.28
CA LEU A 29 -0.70 6.73 16.60
C LEU A 29 -0.22 6.08 17.90
N PRO A 30 -1.13 5.56 18.74
CA PRO A 30 -0.74 4.85 19.95
C PRO A 30 0.04 3.58 19.59
N ASP A 31 1.14 3.33 20.32
CA ASP A 31 1.93 2.11 20.17
C ASP A 31 1.21 0.91 20.77
N ASN A 32 0.37 0.28 19.94
CA ASN A 32 -0.33 -0.94 20.28
C ASN A 32 0.04 -2.06 19.29
N PRO A 33 -0.06 -3.34 19.70
CA PRO A 33 0.34 -4.46 18.86
C PRO A 33 -0.47 -4.55 17.56
N ALA A 34 -1.73 -4.07 17.56
CA ALA A 34 -2.58 -4.06 16.37
C ALA A 34 -2.07 -3.08 15.29
N VAL A 35 -1.76 -1.85 15.69
CA VAL A 35 -1.18 -0.78 14.84
C VAL A 35 0.20 -1.22 14.35
N ARG A 36 1.02 -1.81 15.22
CA ARG A 36 2.33 -2.36 14.80
C ARG A 36 2.16 -3.46 13.74
N GLY A 37 1.16 -4.32 13.88
CA GLY A 37 0.80 -5.33 12.87
C GLY A 37 0.32 -4.72 11.55
N MET A 38 -0.51 -3.68 11.61
CA MET A 38 -0.96 -2.93 10.43
C MET A 38 0.21 -2.24 9.71
N LEU A 39 1.10 -1.57 10.46
CA LEU A 39 2.29 -0.90 9.93
C LEU A 39 3.23 -1.89 9.24
N ARG A 40 3.47 -3.07 9.81
CA ARG A 40 4.26 -4.14 9.18
C ARG A 40 3.71 -4.54 7.81
N ARG A 41 2.38 -4.57 7.64
CA ARG A 41 1.74 -4.91 6.35
C ARG A 41 1.90 -3.80 5.30
N VAL A 42 2.07 -2.55 5.72
CA VAL A 42 2.12 -1.36 4.83
C VAL A 42 3.47 -0.64 4.85
N ASN A 43 4.51 -1.26 5.42
CA ASN A 43 5.86 -0.71 5.57
C ASN A 43 6.50 -0.23 4.25
N PHE A 44 6.10 -0.80 3.12
CA PHE A 44 6.58 -0.40 1.80
C PHE A 44 5.89 0.85 1.23
N LEU A 45 4.81 1.31 1.86
CA LEU A 45 4.09 2.54 1.52
C LEU A 45 4.43 3.68 2.47
N VAL A 46 4.52 3.39 3.77
CA VAL A 46 4.64 4.35 4.86
C VAL A 46 6.07 4.35 5.43
N ALA A 47 6.55 5.51 5.87
CA ALA A 47 7.77 5.64 6.66
C ALA A 47 7.38 5.84 8.13
N VAL A 48 8.10 5.20 9.03
CA VAL A 48 7.92 5.32 10.49
C VAL A 48 9.18 5.98 11.03
N ASP A 49 9.01 7.01 11.86
CA ASP A 49 10.14 7.71 12.45
C ASP A 49 10.94 6.76 13.37
N GLY A 50 12.24 6.65 13.14
CA GLY A 50 13.15 5.77 13.88
C GLY A 50 13.42 4.41 13.22
N GLU A 51 12.67 4.01 12.19
CA GLU A 51 12.90 2.77 11.45
C GLU A 51 13.31 3.07 10.00
N PRO A 52 14.36 2.42 9.45
CA PRO A 52 14.74 2.62 8.07
C PRO A 52 13.63 2.12 7.13
N TRP A 53 13.27 2.94 6.14
CA TRP A 53 12.32 2.54 5.11
C TRP A 53 12.96 1.50 4.18
N GLU A 54 12.77 0.22 4.52
CA GLU A 54 13.23 -0.88 3.68
C GLU A 54 12.29 -1.09 2.50
N ARG A 55 12.86 -0.98 1.29
CA ARG A 55 12.11 -1.21 0.06
C ARG A 55 12.02 -2.74 -0.16
N PRO A 56 10.82 -3.35 -0.21
CA PRO A 56 10.73 -4.79 -0.38
C PRO A 56 11.28 -5.23 -1.74
N GLU A 57 12.06 -6.31 -1.73
CA GLU A 57 12.82 -6.81 -2.88
C GLU A 57 11.93 -7.34 -4.03
N ARG A 58 10.70 -7.79 -3.72
CA ARG A 58 9.64 -8.01 -4.71
C ARG A 58 8.34 -7.36 -4.28
N SER A 59 7.79 -6.54 -5.16
CA SER A 59 6.47 -5.95 -5.02
C SER A 59 5.38 -7.01 -5.20
N ARG A 60 5.16 -7.88 -4.20
CA ARG A 60 4.04 -8.84 -4.13
C ARG A 60 2.66 -8.16 -4.14
N TYR A 61 2.62 -6.83 -4.02
CA TYR A 61 1.43 -6.02 -3.88
C TYR A 61 1.14 -5.11 -5.08
N LYS A 62 2.02 -5.05 -6.08
CA LYS A 62 1.67 -4.45 -7.37
C LYS A 62 0.78 -5.42 -8.13
N ILE A 63 -0.49 -5.04 -8.28
CA ILE A 63 -1.34 -5.60 -9.31
C ILE A 63 -0.73 -5.11 -10.64
N TRP A 64 0.18 -5.88 -11.22
CA TRP A 64 0.24 -5.88 -12.68
C TRP A 64 -1.16 -6.33 -13.08
N ARG A 65 -2.00 -5.41 -13.60
CA ARG A 65 -3.19 -5.83 -14.31
C ARG A 65 -2.73 -6.94 -15.23
N ALA A 66 -3.20 -8.17 -15.03
CA ALA A 66 -3.11 -9.19 -16.05
C ALA A 66 -3.54 -8.47 -17.33
N ARG A 67 -2.63 -8.38 -18.31
CA ARG A 67 -2.84 -7.64 -19.54
C ARG A 67 -4.21 -8.07 -20.06
N SER A 68 -5.19 -7.17 -20.01
CA SER A 68 -6.57 -7.53 -20.32
C SER A 68 -6.59 -8.15 -21.70
N THR A 69 -6.85 -9.46 -21.79
CA THR A 69 -7.01 -10.17 -23.08
C THR A 69 -8.28 -9.72 -23.81
N LYS A 70 -9.14 -8.93 -23.14
CA LYS A 70 -10.45 -8.50 -23.62
C LYS A 70 -10.43 -7.38 -24.67
N LYS A 71 -9.26 -7.00 -25.21
CA LYS A 71 -9.12 -5.93 -26.21
C LYS A 71 -8.82 -6.37 -27.66
N HIS A 72 -8.84 -7.67 -27.98
CA HIS A 72 -8.51 -8.16 -29.32
C HIS A 72 -9.61 -8.90 -30.07
N HIS A 73 -10.88 -8.80 -29.66
CA HIS A 73 -11.97 -9.08 -30.59
C HIS A 73 -12.28 -7.80 -31.38
N ARG A 74 -11.40 -7.42 -32.31
CA ARG A 74 -11.87 -6.68 -33.49
C ARG A 74 -12.48 -7.74 -34.40
N GLY A 75 -13.81 -7.70 -34.52
CA GLY A 75 -14.55 -8.52 -35.47
C GLY A 75 -14.06 -8.28 -36.89
N HIS A 76 -14.24 -9.31 -37.71
CA HIS A 76 -14.00 -9.33 -39.15
C HIS A 76 -14.72 -8.22 -39.89
#